data_AF-A0A918J2W8-F1
#
_entry.id   AF-A0A918J2W8-F1
#
_cell.length_a   1.000
_cell.length_b   1.000
_cell.length_c   1.000
_cell.angle_alpha   90.00
_cell.angle_beta   90.00
_cell.angle_gamma   90.00
#
_symmetry.space_group_name_H-M   'P 1'
#
loop_
_entity.id
_entity.type
_entity.pdbx_description
1 polymer ?
#
loop_
_entity_poly.entity_id
_entity_poly.type
_entity_poly.pdbx_seq_one_letter_code
_entity_poly.pdbx_strand_id
1 'polypeptide(L)'
;MPNKSLAYLLLATLAAPSAVLAQDSTLPAAPDAATADSTTMAGTAPDCEGEFTTLDADANGYLSEAESPRDHARASVDGVAAGSDGLDRDQFLQLCNAPAWAEDTPEAGAPFEGANSFTEEQAQERAIAWNVTDVSALTKDDQGIWRGTGMVGGKAVSVAIDYKGNVVTTPATN
;
A
#
# COMPACT_ATOMS: atom_id res chain seq x y z
N MET A 1 -27.35 -50.46 -50.65
CA MET A 1 -27.15 -49.23 -51.44
C MET A 1 -25.99 -48.45 -50.84
N PRO A 2 -24.89 -48.25 -51.57
CA PRO A 2 -23.79 -47.38 -51.17
C PRO A 2 -24.15 -45.93 -51.51
N ASN A 3 -23.66 -44.94 -50.76
CA ASN A 3 -23.39 -43.64 -51.36
C ASN A 3 -22.18 -42.98 -50.71
N LYS A 4 -21.14 -42.90 -51.55
CA LYS A 4 -19.95 -42.06 -51.44
C LYS A 4 -20.38 -40.59 -51.52
N SER A 5 -19.73 -39.71 -50.75
CA SER A 5 -19.05 -38.58 -51.37
C SER A 5 -18.11 -37.88 -50.39
N LEU A 6 -16.87 -37.70 -50.86
CA LEU A 6 -15.81 -36.90 -50.26
C LEU A 6 -16.09 -35.41 -50.45
N ALA A 7 -15.63 -34.57 -49.52
CA ALA A 7 -15.16 -33.23 -49.84
C ALA A 7 -13.99 -32.88 -48.92
N TYR A 8 -12.79 -32.93 -49.51
CA TYR A 8 -11.54 -32.40 -49.00
C TYR A 8 -11.59 -30.87 -48.91
N LEU A 9 -10.96 -30.29 -47.88
CA LEU A 9 -10.28 -29.00 -48.05
C LEU A 9 -8.97 -28.99 -47.27
N LEU A 10 -7.88 -28.99 -48.06
CA LEU A 10 -6.50 -28.74 -47.66
C LEU A 10 -6.38 -27.35 -47.01
N LEU A 11 -5.68 -27.28 -45.87
CA LEU A 11 -4.98 -26.06 -45.45
C LEU A 11 -3.49 -26.32 -45.55
N ALA A 12 -2.89 -25.70 -46.57
CA ALA A 12 -1.46 -25.73 -46.84
C ALA A 12 -0.71 -24.84 -45.84
N THR A 13 0.26 -25.43 -45.14
CA THR A 13 1.29 -24.70 -44.39
C THR A 13 2.35 -24.19 -45.36
N LEU A 14 2.41 -22.88 -45.60
CA LEU A 14 3.57 -22.24 -46.21
C LEU A 14 4.48 -21.66 -45.13
N ALA A 15 5.63 -22.29 -44.96
CA ALA A 15 6.83 -21.63 -44.46
C ALA A 15 7.51 -20.91 -45.64
N ALA A 16 7.99 -19.69 -45.42
CA ALA A 16 8.93 -19.02 -46.32
C ALA A 16 10.07 -18.36 -45.49
N PRO A 17 11.32 -18.33 -46.00
CA PRO A 17 12.51 -17.95 -45.26
C PRO A 17 12.94 -16.49 -45.44
N SER A 18 13.69 -16.04 -44.43
CA SER A 18 14.81 -15.08 -44.34
C SER A 18 14.97 -13.87 -45.28
N ALA A 19 15.30 -12.77 -44.58
CA ALA A 19 16.21 -11.67 -44.89
C ALA A 19 15.72 -10.57 -45.85
N VAL A 20 15.73 -9.32 -45.36
CA VAL A 20 16.08 -8.14 -46.17
C VAL A 20 16.42 -6.95 -45.24
N LEU A 21 17.65 -6.46 -45.45
CA LEU A 21 18.22 -5.10 -45.36
C LEU A 21 18.24 -4.32 -44.04
N ALA A 22 19.48 -4.06 -43.62
CA ALA A 22 19.90 -2.95 -42.79
C ALA A 22 19.41 -1.61 -43.34
N GLN A 23 18.97 -0.73 -42.43
CA GLN A 23 18.89 0.69 -42.67
C GLN A 23 19.81 1.38 -41.66
N ASP A 24 21.02 1.67 -42.15
CA ASP A 24 21.86 2.73 -41.65
C ASP A 24 21.10 4.05 -41.88
N SER A 25 20.76 4.73 -40.80
CA SER A 25 20.19 6.07 -40.80
C SER A 25 20.57 6.70 -39.47
N THR A 26 21.80 7.21 -39.46
CA THR A 26 22.28 8.22 -38.53
C THR A 26 21.25 9.34 -38.39
N LEU A 27 20.56 9.40 -37.25
CA LEU A 27 19.87 10.58 -36.79
C LEU A 27 20.75 11.30 -35.76
N PRO A 28 20.92 12.63 -35.90
CA PRO A 28 21.83 13.41 -35.05
C PRO A 28 21.33 13.48 -33.61
N ALA A 29 22.28 13.44 -32.68
CA ALA A 29 22.06 13.71 -31.26
C ALA A 29 21.35 15.07 -31.09
N ALA A 30 20.17 15.05 -30.49
CA ALA A 30 19.57 16.25 -29.94
C ALA A 30 20.32 16.63 -28.65
N PRO A 31 20.64 17.92 -28.45
CA PRO A 31 21.35 18.39 -27.26
C PRO A 31 20.41 18.50 -26.06
N ASP A 32 20.95 18.17 -24.88
CA ASP A 32 20.48 18.46 -23.52
C ASP A 32 18.98 18.74 -23.33
N ALA A 33 18.22 17.66 -23.08
CA ALA A 33 17.04 17.78 -22.24
C ALA A 33 17.53 17.87 -20.79
N ALA A 34 17.46 19.09 -20.27
CA ALA A 34 17.74 19.49 -18.91
C ALA A 34 17.53 18.34 -17.90
N THR A 35 18.59 18.06 -17.13
CA THR A 35 18.46 17.50 -15.80
C THR A 35 17.39 18.31 -15.07
N ALA A 36 16.21 17.75 -14.93
CA ALA A 36 15.33 18.11 -13.84
C ALA A 36 16.09 17.69 -12.57
N ASP A 37 16.90 18.62 -12.09
CA ASP A 37 17.38 18.67 -10.73
C ASP A 37 16.14 18.83 -9.85
N SER A 38 15.44 17.71 -9.67
CA SER A 38 14.61 17.52 -8.51
C SER A 38 15.60 17.32 -7.38
N THR A 39 16.07 18.44 -6.82
CA THR A 39 16.44 18.48 -5.42
C THR A 39 15.16 18.23 -4.63
N THR A 40 14.69 16.98 -4.69
CA THR A 40 13.82 16.40 -3.69
C THR A 40 14.74 16.21 -2.50
N MET A 41 14.39 16.81 -1.37
CA MET A 41 14.99 16.44 -0.09
C MET A 41 14.85 14.93 0.04
N ALA A 42 15.93 14.21 -0.25
CA ALA A 42 16.01 12.77 -0.06
C ALA A 42 15.97 12.54 1.45
N GLY A 43 14.75 12.40 2.00
CA GLY A 43 14.58 11.64 3.22
C GLY A 43 15.27 10.31 2.96
N THR A 44 16.28 9.99 3.77
CA THR A 44 16.95 8.70 3.70
C THR A 44 15.88 7.63 3.73
N ALA A 45 15.89 6.71 2.76
CA ALA A 45 14.97 5.58 2.77
C ALA A 45 15.05 4.89 4.14
N PRO A 46 13.91 4.48 4.73
CA PRO A 46 13.92 3.81 6.02
C PRO A 46 14.82 2.56 5.95
N ASP A 47 15.53 2.27 7.04
CA ASP A 47 16.29 1.02 7.19
C ASP A 47 15.34 -0.14 7.46
N CYS A 48 14.52 -0.49 6.47
CA CYS A 48 13.48 -1.51 6.63
C CYS A 48 14.06 -2.88 7.01
N GLU A 49 15.26 -3.22 6.54
CA GLU A 49 15.89 -4.49 6.91
C GLU A 49 16.31 -4.53 8.39
N GLY A 50 16.84 -3.40 8.89
CA GLY A 50 17.14 -3.23 10.31
C GLY A 50 15.88 -3.23 11.18
N GLU A 51 14.82 -2.56 10.73
CA GLU A 51 13.53 -2.52 11.42
C GLU A 51 12.90 -3.92 11.51
N PHE A 52 12.87 -4.67 10.40
CA PHE A 52 12.35 -6.05 10.41
C PHE A 52 13.11 -6.91 11.43
N THR A 53 14.45 -6.86 11.41
CA THR A 53 15.28 -7.63 12.34
C THR A 53 15.07 -7.22 13.80
N THR A 54 14.69 -5.96 14.04
CA THR A 54 14.40 -5.44 15.38
C THR A 54 13.02 -5.87 15.87
N LEU A 55 12.05 -5.95 14.96
CA LEU A 55 10.67 -6.33 15.25
C LEU A 55 10.50 -7.86 15.37
N ASP A 56 11.20 -8.65 14.55
CA ASP A 56 11.22 -10.13 14.57
C ASP A 56 12.00 -10.63 15.79
N ALA A 57 11.38 -10.50 16.97
CA ALA A 57 12.04 -10.68 18.26
C ALA A 57 12.36 -12.15 18.53
N ASP A 58 11.57 -13.07 17.98
CA ASP A 58 11.80 -14.51 18.09
C ASP A 58 12.65 -15.09 16.94
N ALA A 59 13.00 -14.27 15.94
CA ALA A 59 13.80 -14.60 14.78
C ALA A 59 13.23 -15.76 13.94
N ASN A 60 11.90 -15.83 13.85
CA ASN A 60 11.20 -16.87 13.09
C ASN A 60 11.01 -16.50 11.60
N GLY A 61 11.35 -15.27 11.20
CA GLY A 61 11.23 -14.77 9.83
C GLY A 61 9.86 -14.19 9.47
N TYR A 62 8.98 -14.01 10.46
CA TYR A 62 7.65 -13.42 10.34
C TYR A 62 7.45 -12.40 11.47
N LEU A 63 6.72 -11.33 11.18
CA LEU A 63 6.24 -10.42 12.20
C LEU A 63 4.82 -10.80 12.58
N SER A 64 4.61 -11.23 13.81
CA SER A 64 3.28 -11.46 14.38
C SER A 64 2.57 -10.15 14.69
N GLU A 65 1.25 -10.21 14.91
CA GLU A 65 0.47 -9.03 15.33
C GLU A 65 0.97 -8.44 16.66
N ALA A 66 1.55 -9.27 17.53
CA ALA A 66 2.11 -8.83 18.81
C ALA A 66 3.44 -8.07 18.64
N GLU A 67 4.21 -8.39 17.60
CA GLU A 67 5.50 -7.77 17.31
C GLU A 67 5.35 -6.46 16.55
N SER A 68 4.44 -6.42 15.58
CA SER A 68 4.24 -5.25 14.72
C SER A 68 2.76 -4.90 14.47
N PRO A 69 1.98 -4.52 15.51
CA PRO A 69 0.56 -4.20 15.34
C PRO A 69 0.30 -3.12 14.26
N ARG A 70 1.19 -2.12 14.17
CA ARG A 70 1.10 -1.06 13.17
C ARG A 70 1.26 -1.60 11.74
N ASP A 71 2.20 -2.50 11.52
CA ASP A 71 2.49 -3.02 10.18
C ASP A 71 1.41 -4.00 9.72
N HIS A 72 0.84 -4.79 10.63
CA HIS A 72 -0.37 -5.57 10.36
C HIS A 72 -1.55 -4.68 9.97
N ALA A 73 -1.80 -3.62 10.73
CA ALA A 73 -2.88 -2.70 10.41
C ALA A 73 -2.65 -1.99 9.06
N ARG A 74 -1.40 -1.63 8.75
CA ARG A 74 -1.03 -1.08 7.44
C ARG A 74 -1.26 -2.12 6.33
N ALA A 75 -0.87 -3.37 6.55
CA ALA A 75 -1.11 -4.46 5.61
C ALA A 75 -2.61 -4.62 5.30
N SER A 76 -3.47 -4.63 6.33
CA SER A 76 -4.93 -4.65 6.16
C SER A 76 -5.44 -3.46 5.33
N VAL A 77 -4.95 -2.25 5.61
CA VAL A 77 -5.33 -1.03 4.88
C VAL A 77 -4.91 -1.08 3.41
N ASP A 78 -3.72 -1.62 3.13
CA ASP A 78 -3.14 -1.72 1.79
C ASP A 78 -3.61 -2.99 1.04
N GLY A 79 -4.41 -3.85 1.68
CA GLY A 79 -4.92 -5.10 1.10
C GLY A 79 -3.87 -6.20 0.99
N VAL A 80 -2.80 -6.12 1.77
CA VAL A 80 -1.77 -7.16 1.90
C VAL A 80 -2.23 -8.18 2.93
N ALA A 81 -2.47 -9.41 2.50
CA ALA A 81 -2.90 -10.49 3.39
C ALA A 81 -1.70 -11.09 4.12
N ALA A 82 -1.66 -10.94 5.45
CA ALA A 82 -0.70 -11.64 6.31
C ALA A 82 -0.95 -13.16 6.29
N GLY A 83 0.12 -13.95 6.40
CA GLY A 83 0.04 -15.40 6.58
C GLY A 83 -0.42 -15.79 7.98
N SER A 84 -0.58 -17.09 8.23
CA SER A 84 -0.94 -17.61 9.56
C SER A 84 0.08 -17.27 10.65
N ASP A 85 1.34 -17.15 10.26
CA ASP A 85 2.46 -16.83 11.16
C ASP A 85 2.73 -15.31 11.22
N GLY A 86 2.04 -14.52 10.39
CA GLY A 86 2.16 -13.07 10.33
C GLY A 86 2.62 -12.54 8.98
N LEU A 87 3.20 -11.34 9.00
CA LEU A 87 3.80 -10.72 7.80
C LEU A 87 5.19 -11.31 7.58
N ASP A 88 5.43 -11.89 6.41
CA ASP A 88 6.79 -12.29 6.06
C ASP A 88 7.68 -11.08 5.77
N ARG A 89 8.99 -11.33 5.67
CA ARG A 89 9.99 -10.30 5.37
C ARG A 89 9.67 -9.51 4.12
N ASP A 90 9.32 -10.15 3.02
CA ASP A 90 9.10 -9.47 1.74
C ASP A 90 7.85 -8.58 1.82
N GLN A 91 6.79 -9.06 2.48
CA GLN A 91 5.58 -8.29 2.75
C GLN A 91 5.88 -7.06 3.60
N PHE A 92 6.63 -7.21 4.69
CA PHE A 92 7.04 -6.08 5.52
C PHE A 92 7.89 -5.08 4.73
N LEU A 93 8.88 -5.54 3.97
CA LEU A 93 9.73 -4.66 3.17
C LEU A 93 8.93 -3.90 2.11
N GLN A 94 7.92 -4.53 1.50
CA GLN A 94 6.99 -3.85 0.59
C GLN A 94 6.25 -2.72 1.30
N LEU A 95 5.68 -2.99 2.49
CA LEU A 95 4.96 -1.99 3.26
C LEU A 95 5.89 -0.87 3.71
N CYS A 96 7.04 -1.20 4.30
CA CYS A 96 7.99 -0.24 4.84
C CYS A 96 8.58 0.72 3.79
N ASN A 97 8.83 0.23 2.58
CA ASN A 97 9.32 1.07 1.48
C ASN A 97 8.22 1.92 0.82
N ALA A 98 6.94 1.72 1.17
CA ALA A 98 5.85 2.50 0.61
C ALA A 98 5.81 3.90 1.24
N PRO A 99 5.52 4.97 0.46
CA PRO A 99 5.39 6.33 1.01
C PRO A 99 4.36 6.43 2.14
N ALA A 100 3.27 5.66 2.04
CA ALA A 100 2.19 5.65 3.02
C ALA A 100 2.61 5.09 4.39
N TRP A 101 3.73 4.36 4.48
CA TRP A 101 4.20 3.79 5.74
C TRP A 101 4.56 4.90 6.73
N ALA A 102 5.39 5.85 6.33
CA ALA A 102 5.81 6.95 7.19
C ALA A 102 4.77 8.09 7.31
N GLU A 103 3.65 8.00 6.58
CA GLU A 103 2.63 9.04 6.57
C GLU A 103 1.79 9.00 7.86
N ASP A 104 1.86 10.09 8.63
CA ASP A 104 1.05 10.34 9.83
C ASP A 104 0.33 11.70 9.75
N THR A 105 0.40 12.36 8.61
CA THR A 105 -0.12 13.69 8.40
C THR A 105 -1.43 13.63 7.62
N PRO A 106 -2.54 14.12 8.18
CA PRO A 106 -3.81 14.16 7.47
C PRO A 106 -3.80 15.23 6.40
N GLU A 107 -4.61 15.00 5.36
CA GLU A 107 -4.85 16.00 4.33
C GLU A 107 -5.30 17.34 4.95
N ALA A 108 -4.80 18.44 4.40
CA ALA A 108 -5.14 19.77 4.88
C ALA A 108 -6.66 20.00 4.84
N GLY A 109 -7.26 20.29 6.00
CA GLY A 109 -8.71 20.49 6.15
C GLY A 109 -9.49 19.25 6.61
N ALA A 110 -8.84 18.11 6.79
CA ALA A 110 -9.44 16.95 7.44
C ALA A 110 -9.83 17.27 8.92
N PRO A 111 -10.83 16.57 9.49
CA PRO A 111 -11.60 15.48 8.87
C PRO A 111 -12.68 16.00 7.90
N PHE A 112 -12.90 15.28 6.80
CA PHE A 112 -13.92 15.63 5.82
C PHE A 112 -15.24 14.88 6.05
N GLU A 113 -16.35 15.61 6.13
CA GLU A 113 -17.69 15.02 6.22
C GLU A 113 -18.05 14.23 4.97
N GLY A 114 -18.75 13.10 5.13
CA GLY A 114 -19.18 12.28 4.00
C GLY A 114 -19.64 10.89 4.39
N ALA A 115 -20.31 10.20 3.46
CA ALA A 115 -20.76 8.83 3.69
C ALA A 115 -19.55 7.87 3.82
N ASN A 116 -19.29 7.41 5.03
CA ASN A 116 -18.18 6.51 5.33
C ASN A 116 -18.61 5.04 5.25
N SER A 117 -17.91 4.27 4.41
CA SER A 117 -18.14 2.86 4.14
C SER A 117 -17.27 1.90 4.95
N PHE A 118 -16.32 2.41 5.74
CA PHE A 118 -15.52 1.56 6.62
C PHE A 118 -16.41 0.95 7.70
N THR A 119 -16.11 -0.28 8.07
CA THR A 119 -16.55 -0.85 9.35
C THR A 119 -15.79 -0.19 10.51
N GLU A 120 -16.24 -0.41 11.74
CA GLU A 120 -15.53 0.07 12.93
C GLU A 120 -14.10 -0.48 12.97
N GLU A 121 -13.94 -1.79 12.73
CA GLU A 121 -12.66 -2.48 12.68
C GLU A 121 -11.72 -1.89 11.63
N GLN A 122 -12.21 -1.64 10.41
CA GLN A 122 -11.42 -1.01 9.34
C GLN A 122 -11.00 0.43 9.68
N ALA A 123 -11.80 1.15 10.46
CA ALA A 123 -11.45 2.48 10.94
C ALA A 123 -10.41 2.42 12.07
N GLN A 124 -10.50 1.42 12.94
CA GLN A 124 -9.52 1.15 14.00
C GLN A 124 -8.15 0.77 13.41
N GLU A 125 -8.10 -0.12 12.42
CA GLU A 125 -6.87 -0.47 11.70
C GLU A 125 -6.21 0.76 11.09
N ARG A 126 -6.98 1.69 10.52
CA ARG A 126 -6.43 2.95 9.98
C ARG A 126 -5.79 3.80 11.07
N ALA A 127 -6.39 3.90 12.25
CA ALA A 127 -5.79 4.62 13.38
C ALA A 127 -4.48 3.96 13.84
N ILE A 128 -4.46 2.62 13.94
CA ILE A 128 -3.27 1.86 14.33
C ILE A 128 -2.14 2.03 13.29
N ALA A 129 -2.48 1.98 12.00
CA ALA A 129 -1.54 2.21 10.90
C ALA A 129 -0.92 3.62 10.91
N TRP A 130 -1.57 4.58 11.57
CA TRP A 130 -1.13 5.96 11.82
C TRP A 130 -0.48 6.13 13.20
N ASN A 131 0.02 5.04 13.79
CA ASN A 131 0.75 5.03 15.04
C ASN A 131 -0.06 5.47 16.27
N VAL A 132 -1.40 5.34 16.21
CA VAL A 132 -2.27 5.49 17.38
C VAL A 132 -2.36 4.16 18.10
N THR A 133 -1.94 4.11 19.37
CA THR A 133 -2.08 2.93 20.23
C THR A 133 -3.30 3.06 21.13
N ASP A 134 -3.70 1.97 21.79
CA ASP A 134 -4.81 1.93 22.75
C ASP A 134 -6.10 2.56 22.20
N VAL A 135 -6.39 2.32 20.91
CA VAL A 135 -7.57 2.87 20.24
C VAL A 135 -8.83 2.31 20.90
N SER A 136 -9.70 3.20 21.35
CA SER A 136 -10.99 2.83 21.94
C SER A 136 -11.95 2.26 20.91
N ALA A 137 -13.09 1.74 21.37
CA ALA A 137 -14.26 1.57 20.50
C ALA A 137 -14.54 2.88 19.75
N LEU A 138 -14.90 2.76 18.48
CA LEU A 138 -15.17 3.90 17.61
C LEU A 138 -16.67 4.01 17.36
N THR A 139 -17.20 5.23 17.44
CA THR A 139 -18.59 5.51 17.08
C THR A 139 -18.62 6.39 15.85
N LYS A 140 -19.31 5.95 14.80
CA LYS A 140 -19.57 6.80 13.64
C LYS A 140 -20.64 7.83 13.99
N ASP A 141 -20.35 9.09 13.75
CA ASP A 141 -21.28 10.20 13.99
C ASP A 141 -22.17 10.51 12.77
N ASP A 142 -23.01 11.53 12.91
CA ASP A 142 -23.94 11.99 11.87
C ASP A 142 -23.24 12.62 10.65
N GLN A 143 -21.97 13.01 10.78
CA GLN A 143 -21.13 13.54 9.70
C GLN A 143 -20.40 12.42 8.94
N GLY A 144 -20.54 11.17 9.39
CA GLY A 144 -19.85 10.00 8.86
C GLY A 144 -18.41 9.84 9.34
N ILE A 145 -18.02 10.55 10.40
CA ILE A 145 -16.69 10.47 11.00
C ILE A 145 -16.70 9.42 12.10
N TRP A 146 -15.73 8.49 12.07
CA TRP A 146 -15.49 7.59 13.19
C TRP A 146 -14.76 8.35 14.30
N ARG A 147 -15.32 8.32 15.51
CA ARG A 147 -14.80 9.04 16.69
C ARG A 147 -14.42 8.08 17.80
N GLY A 148 -13.30 8.35 18.44
CA GLY A 148 -12.87 7.67 19.66
C GLY A 148 -11.68 8.36 20.31
N THR A 149 -10.95 7.61 21.11
CA THR A 149 -9.71 8.05 21.76
C THR A 149 -8.59 7.05 21.50
N GLY A 150 -7.37 7.48 21.70
CA GLY A 150 -6.20 6.61 21.69
C GLY A 150 -5.01 7.32 22.32
N MET A 151 -3.82 6.79 22.06
CA MET A 151 -2.57 7.29 22.60
C MET A 151 -1.59 7.53 21.45
N VAL A 152 -0.93 8.70 21.48
CA VAL A 152 0.19 9.02 20.59
C VAL A 152 1.34 9.52 21.46
N GLY A 153 2.49 8.86 21.38
CA GLY A 153 3.66 9.19 22.20
C GLY A 153 3.36 9.20 23.71
N GLY A 154 2.51 8.26 24.18
CA GLY A 154 2.09 8.15 25.58
C GLY A 154 1.11 9.22 26.06
N LYS A 155 0.57 10.06 25.16
CA LYS A 155 -0.42 11.09 25.48
C LYS A 155 -1.78 10.72 24.91
N ALA A 156 -2.82 10.93 25.72
CA ALA A 156 -4.19 10.72 25.29
C ALA A 156 -4.58 11.72 24.20
N VAL A 157 -5.18 11.19 23.13
CA VAL A 157 -5.69 11.96 21.99
C VAL A 157 -7.14 11.56 21.69
N SER A 158 -7.93 12.52 21.21
CA SER A 158 -9.15 12.24 20.46
C SER A 158 -8.78 11.88 19.03
N VAL A 159 -9.44 10.86 18.49
CA VAL A 159 -9.22 10.32 17.14
C VAL A 159 -10.46 10.57 16.31
N ALA A 160 -10.26 11.04 15.08
CA ALA A 160 -11.29 11.17 14.06
C ALA A 160 -10.81 10.53 12.74
N ILE A 161 -11.56 9.57 12.21
CA ILE A 161 -11.28 8.94 10.91
C ILE A 161 -12.39 9.29 9.92
N ASP A 162 -12.02 9.92 8.80
CA ASP A 162 -12.96 10.33 7.76
C ASP A 162 -13.16 9.27 6.66
N TYR A 163 -14.09 9.54 5.73
CA TYR A 163 -14.45 8.60 4.66
C TYR A 163 -13.32 8.37 3.64
N LYS A 164 -12.31 9.25 3.59
CA LYS A 164 -11.14 9.12 2.72
C LYS A 164 -10.02 8.32 3.40
N GLY A 165 -10.13 8.10 4.71
CA GLY A 165 -9.14 7.40 5.51
C GLY A 165 -8.10 8.31 6.15
N ASN A 166 -8.32 9.64 6.21
CA ASN A 166 -7.48 10.49 7.05
C ASN A 166 -7.70 10.16 8.52
N VAL A 167 -6.62 10.14 9.31
CA VAL A 167 -6.69 10.04 10.76
C VAL A 167 -6.26 11.37 11.36
N VAL A 168 -7.18 12.05 12.03
CA VAL A 168 -6.89 13.29 12.74
C VAL A 168 -6.80 13.00 14.22
N THR A 169 -5.67 13.34 14.82
CA THR A 169 -5.46 13.26 16.27
C THR A 169 -5.40 14.66 16.87
N THR A 170 -6.08 14.85 17.99
CA THR A 170 -6.04 16.09 18.77
C THR A 170 -5.83 15.75 20.23
N PRO A 171 -5.11 16.58 21.03
CA PRO A 171 -4.97 16.32 22.46
C PRO A 171 -6.34 16.13 23.11
N ALA A 172 -6.51 15.04 23.87
CA ALA A 172 -7.78 14.78 24.53
C ALA A 172 -8.07 15.89 25.56
N THR A 173 -9.23 16.54 25.43
CA THR A 173 -9.76 17.44 26.45
C THR A 173 -10.48 16.62 27.50
N ASN A 174 -9.91 16.54 28.70
CA ASN A 174 -10.55 15.99 29.90
C ASN A 174 -11.68 16.88 30.42
#